data_AF-A0A1Q7WK49-F1
#
_entry.id   AF-A0A1Q7WK49-F1
#
_cell.length_a   1.000
_cell.length_b   1.000
_cell.length_c   1.000
_cell.angle_alpha   90.00
_cell.angle_beta   90.00
_cell.angle_gamma   90.00
#
_symmetry.space_group_name_H-M   'P 1'
#
loop_
_entity.id
_entity.type
_entity.pdbx_description
1 polymer ?
#
loop_
_entity_poly.entity_id
_entity_poly.type
_entity_poly.pdbx_seq_one_letter_code
_entity_poly.pdbx_strand_id
1 'polypeptide(L)'
;MSPRFISNVALAIAGAIVVVASQTFTSSVTGWLTFGVSLGALALLALVQLDRDRGRMQRLLDAGIGGLALWSAVASVVYTGTTLTWLSFGEGLGFVGLALVGLVAHELKTERVVHAFESIPAEAHDGDRAEEFQAAA
;
A
#
# COMPACT_ATOMS: atom_id res chain seq x y z
N MET A 1 -5.67 11.16 -7.99
CA MET A 1 -5.06 10.42 -6.86
C MET A 1 -4.07 9.40 -7.41
N SER A 2 -2.97 9.14 -6.71
CA SER A 2 -1.98 8.15 -7.16
C SER A 2 -2.58 6.73 -7.16
N PRO A 3 -2.40 5.92 -8.22
CA PRO A 3 -2.82 4.52 -8.23
C PRO A 3 -2.28 3.70 -7.05
N ARG A 4 -1.12 4.09 -6.52
CA ARG A 4 -0.47 3.46 -5.35
C ARG A 4 -1.24 3.70 -4.06
N PHE A 5 -1.71 4.94 -3.86
CA PHE A 5 -2.54 5.28 -2.73
C PHE A 5 -3.86 4.49 -2.75
N ILE A 6 -4.55 4.48 -3.90
CA ILE A 6 -5.83 3.79 -4.07
C ILE A 6 -5.67 2.28 -3.81
N SER A 7 -4.65 1.64 -4.40
CA SER A 7 -4.42 0.20 -4.22
C SER A 7 -4.07 -0.17 -2.78
N ASN A 8 -3.23 0.60 -2.09
CA ASN A 8 -2.93 0.36 -0.67
C ASN A 8 -4.17 0.58 0.22
N VAL A 9 -4.95 1.64 0.00
CA VAL A 9 -6.22 1.86 0.75
C VAL A 9 -7.20 0.70 0.51
N ALA A 10 -7.38 0.28 -0.74
CA ALA A 10 -8.24 -0.85 -1.06
C ALA A 10 -7.79 -2.14 -0.34
N LEU A 11 -6.48 -2.39 -0.29
CA LEU A 11 -5.92 -3.54 0.40
C LEU A 11 -6.10 -3.45 1.92
N ALA A 12 -5.94 -2.26 2.51
CA ALA A 12 -6.17 -2.03 3.93
C ALA A 12 -7.63 -2.30 4.31
N ILE A 13 -8.57 -1.81 3.51
CA ILE A 13 -10.01 -2.05 3.71
C ILE A 13 -10.31 -3.55 3.58
N ALA A 14 -9.78 -4.21 2.55
CA ALA A 14 -9.99 -5.64 2.35
C ALA A 14 -9.44 -6.48 3.51
N GLY A 15 -8.24 -6.16 4.00
CA GLY A 15 -7.66 -6.79 5.18
C GLY A 15 -8.49 -6.57 6.45
N ALA A 16 -8.96 -5.33 6.67
CA ALA A 16 -9.82 -5.01 7.81
C ALA A 16 -11.15 -5.78 7.78
N ILE A 17 -11.73 -5.98 6.61
CA ILE A 17 -12.93 -6.83 6.44
C ILE A 17 -12.62 -8.26 6.87
N VAL A 18 -11.48 -8.84 6.48
CA VAL A 18 -11.07 -10.18 6.89
C VAL A 18 -10.88 -10.27 8.41
N VAL A 19 -10.27 -9.25 9.02
CA VAL A 19 -10.11 -9.18 10.49
C VAL A 19 -11.49 -9.23 11.17
N VAL A 20 -12.42 -8.36 10.79
CA VAL A 20 -13.77 -8.33 11.39
C VAL A 20 -14.51 -9.64 11.13
N ALA A 21 -14.45 -10.15 9.91
CA ALA A 21 -15.11 -11.39 9.52
C ALA A 21 -14.61 -12.59 10.31
N SER A 22 -13.31 -12.65 10.62
CA SER A 22 -12.73 -13.73 11.42
C SER A 22 -13.25 -13.74 12.85
N GLN A 23 -13.62 -12.59 13.41
CA GLN A 23 -14.07 -12.49 14.81
C GLN A 23 -15.59 -12.50 14.96
N THR A 24 -16.33 -12.32 13.85
CA THR A 24 -17.78 -12.12 13.87
C THR A 24 -18.54 -13.31 13.28
N PHE A 25 -17.99 -13.95 12.25
CA PHE A 25 -18.67 -15.01 11.50
C PHE A 25 -18.12 -16.40 11.83
N THR A 26 -18.84 -17.42 11.36
CA THR A 26 -18.38 -18.81 11.44
C THR A 26 -17.15 -19.02 10.57
N SER A 27 -16.31 -20.00 10.92
CA SER A 27 -15.09 -20.31 10.17
C SER A 27 -15.35 -20.61 8.69
N SER A 28 -16.50 -21.21 8.35
CA SER A 28 -16.88 -21.45 6.94
C SER A 28 -17.07 -20.14 6.17
N VAL A 29 -17.74 -19.14 6.75
CA VAL A 29 -17.96 -17.84 6.11
C VAL A 29 -16.65 -17.06 6.03
N THR A 30 -15.87 -17.06 7.11
CA THR A 30 -14.53 -16.45 7.15
C THR A 30 -13.62 -17.04 6.06
N GLY A 31 -13.65 -18.36 5.87
CA GLY A 31 -12.88 -19.04 4.81
C GLY A 31 -13.21 -18.50 3.43
N TRP A 32 -14.49 -18.49 3.05
CA TRP A 32 -14.91 -17.97 1.74
C TRP A 32 -14.60 -16.49 1.54
N LEU A 33 -14.74 -15.67 2.58
CA LEU A 33 -14.38 -14.25 2.53
C LEU A 33 -12.87 -14.05 2.35
N THR A 34 -12.06 -14.78 3.13
CA THR A 34 -10.60 -14.73 3.06
C THR A 34 -10.12 -15.19 1.68
N PHE A 35 -10.71 -16.25 1.14
CA PHE A 35 -10.44 -16.73 -0.21
C PHE A 35 -10.73 -15.65 -1.26
N GLY A 36 -11.94 -15.08 -1.24
CA GLY A 36 -12.36 -14.06 -2.19
C GLY A 36 -11.50 -12.80 -2.12
N VAL A 37 -11.19 -12.32 -0.91
CA VAL A 37 -10.28 -11.17 -0.70
C VAL A 37 -8.89 -11.46 -1.23
N SER A 38 -8.36 -12.67 -1.00
CA SER A 38 -7.05 -13.08 -1.48
C SER A 38 -6.97 -13.09 -3.00
N LEU A 39 -7.99 -13.63 -3.68
CA LEU A 39 -8.08 -13.57 -5.13
C LEU A 39 -8.21 -12.13 -5.65
N GLY A 40 -9.01 -11.31 -4.97
CA GLY A 40 -9.13 -9.88 -5.27
C GLY A 40 -7.79 -9.15 -5.15
N ALA A 41 -7.02 -9.43 -4.10
CA ALA A 41 -5.69 -8.86 -3.89
C ALA A 41 -4.71 -9.29 -5.00
N LEU A 42 -4.71 -10.57 -5.39
CA LEU A 42 -3.89 -11.06 -6.51
C LEU A 42 -4.27 -10.41 -7.84
N ALA A 43 -5.56 -10.26 -8.12
CA ALA A 43 -6.05 -9.59 -9.33
C ALA A 43 -5.65 -8.10 -9.34
N LEU A 44 -5.81 -7.40 -8.21
CA LEU A 44 -5.34 -6.04 -8.05
C LEU A 44 -3.83 -5.95 -8.29
N LEU A 45 -3.03 -6.84 -7.73
CA LEU A 45 -1.58 -6.86 -7.96
C LEU A 45 -1.24 -7.11 -9.43
N ALA A 46 -1.95 -8.00 -10.13
CA ALA A 46 -1.73 -8.25 -11.54
C ALA A 46 -1.94 -6.97 -12.39
N LEU A 47 -3.01 -6.22 -12.11
CA LEU A 47 -3.27 -4.91 -12.75
C LEU A 47 -2.19 -3.88 -12.39
N VAL A 48 -1.87 -3.84 -11.09
CA VAL A 48 -0.71 -3.23 -10.44
C VAL A 48 0.57 -3.23 -11.30
N GLN A 49 0.98 -4.44 -11.65
CA GLN A 49 2.30 -4.74 -12.22
C GLN A 49 2.45 -4.33 -13.69
N LEU A 50 1.37 -3.91 -14.35
CA LEU A 50 1.44 -3.35 -15.70
C LEU A 50 2.16 -1.99 -15.73
N ASP A 51 2.20 -1.27 -14.61
CA ASP A 51 2.96 -0.03 -14.46
C ASP A 51 4.46 -0.33 -14.28
N ARG A 52 5.26 -0.02 -15.31
CA ARG A 52 6.72 -0.27 -15.35
C ARG A 52 7.53 0.71 -14.52
N ASP A 53 6.97 1.84 -14.09
CA ASP A 53 7.67 2.86 -13.29
C ASP A 53 7.57 2.60 -11.78
N ARG A 54 7.25 1.36 -11.40
CA ARG A 54 7.23 0.91 -10.00
C ARG A 54 8.64 0.77 -9.44
N GLY A 55 8.94 1.63 -8.45
CA GLY A 55 10.21 1.60 -7.71
C GLY A 55 10.44 0.30 -6.94
N ARG A 56 11.71 0.02 -6.62
CA ARG A 56 12.16 -1.23 -5.98
C ARG A 56 11.46 -1.53 -4.65
N MET A 57 11.22 -0.51 -3.82
CA MET A 57 10.49 -0.67 -2.54
C MET A 57 9.05 -1.14 -2.77
N GLN A 58 8.35 -0.55 -3.73
CA GLN A 58 6.96 -0.93 -4.03
C GLN A 58 6.89 -2.37 -4.54
N ARG A 59 7.84 -2.77 -5.40
CA ARG A 59 7.92 -4.16 -5.87
C ARG A 59 8.13 -5.16 -4.74
N LEU A 60 8.91 -4.81 -3.72
CA LEU A 60 9.11 -5.65 -2.54
C LEU A 60 7.79 -5.80 -1.75
N LEU A 61 7.08 -4.70 -1.52
CA LEU A 61 5.78 -4.71 -0.85
C LEU A 61 4.76 -5.52 -1.64
N ASP A 62 4.68 -5.31 -2.97
CA ASP A 62 3.78 -6.04 -3.86
C ASP A 62 4.08 -7.55 -3.84
N ALA A 63 5.37 -7.95 -3.77
CA ALA A 63 5.75 -9.34 -3.63
C ALA A 63 5.34 -9.92 -2.27
N GLY A 64 5.50 -9.17 -1.18
CA GLY A 64 5.05 -9.56 0.15
C GLY A 64 3.53 -9.74 0.22
N ILE A 65 2.77 -8.78 -0.33
CA ILE A 65 1.31 -8.85 -0.43
C ILE A 65 0.89 -10.04 -1.30
N GLY A 66 1.57 -10.27 -2.42
CA GLY A 66 1.27 -11.38 -3.33
C GLY A 66 1.52 -12.74 -2.68
N GLY A 67 2.64 -12.87 -1.96
CA GLY A 67 2.95 -14.07 -1.18
C GLY A 67 1.92 -14.33 -0.08
N LEU A 68 1.55 -13.29 0.66
CA LEU A 68 0.52 -13.37 1.70
C LEU A 68 -0.84 -13.77 1.10
N ALA A 69 -1.26 -13.13 0.01
CA ALA A 69 -2.53 -13.44 -0.65
C ALA A 69 -2.56 -14.85 -1.22
N LEU A 70 -1.47 -15.33 -1.82
CA LEU A 70 -1.39 -16.70 -2.29
C LEU A 70 -1.51 -17.69 -1.12
N TRP A 71 -0.78 -17.44 -0.02
CA TRP A 71 -0.88 -18.26 1.18
C TRP A 71 -2.29 -18.26 1.76
N SER A 72 -2.91 -17.08 1.93
CA SER A 72 -4.28 -16.93 2.44
C SER A 72 -5.30 -17.68 1.61
N ALA A 73 -5.19 -17.64 0.27
CA ALA A 73 -6.06 -18.42 -0.60
C ALA A 73 -5.94 -19.92 -0.34
N VAL A 74 -4.71 -20.45 -0.20
CA VAL A 74 -4.47 -21.86 0.12
C VAL A 74 -4.98 -22.20 1.53
N ALA A 75 -4.63 -21.41 2.53
CA ALA A 75 -5.01 -21.64 3.92
C ALA A 75 -6.53 -21.67 4.09
N SER A 76 -7.25 -20.80 3.39
CA SER A 76 -8.71 -20.68 3.45
C SER A 76 -9.49 -21.92 2.97
N VAL A 77 -8.89 -22.76 2.13
CA VAL A 77 -9.50 -23.99 1.61
C VAL A 77 -8.94 -25.26 2.26
N VAL A 78 -7.75 -25.18 2.85
CA VAL A 78 -7.06 -26.31 3.51
C VAL A 78 -7.47 -26.45 4.97
N TYR A 79 -7.61 -25.33 5.69
CA TYR A 79 -7.91 -25.34 7.12
C TYR A 79 -9.39 -25.08 7.40
N THR A 80 -9.87 -25.51 8.57
CA THR A 80 -11.24 -25.27 9.03
C THR A 80 -11.26 -24.99 10.55
N GLY A 81 -12.45 -24.67 11.08
CA GLY A 81 -12.65 -24.49 12.52
C GLY A 81 -11.80 -23.37 13.12
N THR A 82 -11.36 -23.56 14.36
CA THR A 82 -10.59 -22.56 15.13
C THR A 82 -9.28 -22.17 14.46
N THR A 83 -8.60 -23.13 13.80
CA THR A 83 -7.33 -22.86 13.11
C THR A 83 -7.52 -21.86 11.97
N LEU A 84 -8.56 -22.05 11.15
CA LEU A 84 -8.89 -21.13 10.07
C LEU A 84 -9.21 -19.74 10.60
N THR A 85 -10.00 -19.64 11.66
CA THR A 85 -10.35 -18.37 12.31
C THR A 85 -9.11 -17.54 12.69
N TRP A 86 -8.14 -18.15 13.37
CA TRP A 86 -6.93 -17.45 13.80
C TRP A 86 -5.96 -17.16 12.66
N LEU A 87 -5.85 -18.05 11.67
CA LEU A 87 -5.07 -17.79 10.45
C LEU A 87 -5.63 -16.59 9.69
N SER A 88 -6.92 -16.60 9.39
CA SER A 88 -7.58 -15.49 8.68
C SER A 88 -7.45 -14.17 9.44
N PHE A 89 -7.54 -14.18 10.77
CA PHE A 89 -7.30 -12.99 11.59
C PHE A 89 -5.88 -12.43 11.38
N GLY A 90 -4.86 -13.29 11.50
CA GLY A 90 -3.46 -12.91 11.31
C GLY A 90 -3.16 -12.42 9.90
N GLU A 91 -3.75 -13.07 8.89
CA GLU A 91 -3.64 -12.69 7.49
C GLU A 91 -4.29 -11.33 7.21
N GLY A 92 -5.48 -11.09 7.76
CA GLY A 92 -6.15 -9.79 7.72
C GLY A 92 -5.28 -8.67 8.30
N LEU A 93 -4.65 -8.91 9.47
CA LEU A 93 -3.68 -7.99 10.05
C LEU A 93 -2.45 -7.81 9.17
N GLY A 94 -1.96 -8.88 8.55
CA GLY A 94 -0.85 -8.83 7.60
C GLY A 94 -1.14 -7.92 6.41
N PHE A 95 -2.34 -8.04 5.80
CA PHE A 95 -2.77 -7.16 4.72
C PHE A 95 -2.85 -5.69 5.16
N VAL A 96 -3.46 -5.42 6.31
CA VAL A 96 -3.54 -4.07 6.87
C VAL A 96 -2.15 -3.50 7.12
N GLY A 97 -1.27 -4.27 7.77
CA GLY A 97 0.09 -3.84 8.09
C GLY A 97 0.91 -3.50 6.85
N LEU A 98 0.91 -4.39 5.84
CA LEU A 98 1.62 -4.16 4.59
C LEU A 98 1.05 -2.97 3.81
N ALA A 99 -0.28 -2.82 3.78
CA ALA A 99 -0.94 -1.68 3.16
C ALA A 99 -0.55 -0.36 3.83
N LEU A 100 -0.52 -0.31 5.16
CA LEU A 100 -0.11 0.87 5.92
C LEU A 100 1.35 1.23 5.66
N VAL A 101 2.25 0.25 5.60
CA VAL A 101 3.66 0.50 5.22
C VAL A 101 3.73 1.13 3.82
N GLY A 102 2.93 0.64 2.86
CA GLY A 102 2.82 1.22 1.53
C GLY A 102 2.29 2.66 1.52
N LEU A 103 1.30 2.97 2.37
CA LEU A 103 0.77 4.34 2.52
C LEU A 103 1.80 5.28 3.16
N VAL A 104 2.46 4.87 4.24
CA VAL A 104 3.50 5.67 4.89
C VAL A 104 4.68 5.92 3.93
N ALA A 105 5.11 4.89 3.20
CA ALA A 105 6.15 5.04 2.20
C ALA A 105 5.75 5.98 1.06
N HIS A 106 4.45 6.05 0.74
CA HIS A 106 3.92 7.01 -0.23
C HIS A 106 4.00 8.45 0.31
N GLU A 107 3.53 8.70 1.53
CA GLU A 107 3.55 10.04 2.14
C GLU A 107 4.97 10.58 2.29
N LEU A 108 5.91 9.75 2.78
CA LEU A 108 7.31 10.15 2.92
C LEU A 108 7.96 10.52 1.57
N LYS A 109 7.51 9.91 0.46
CA LYS A 109 7.98 10.29 -0.87
C LYS A 109 7.39 11.64 -1.30
N THR A 110 6.11 11.87 -1.02
CA THR A 110 5.43 13.14 -1.31
C THR A 110 6.07 14.29 -0.54
N GLU A 111 6.32 14.12 0.75
CA GLU A 111 6.98 15.12 1.61
C GLU A 111 8.39 15.48 1.13
N ARG A 112 9.21 14.49 0.75
CA ARG A 112 10.55 14.75 0.19
C ARG A 112 10.53 15.60 -1.07
N VAL A 113 9.52 15.41 -1.93
CA VAL A 113 9.38 16.21 -3.16
C VAL A 113 9.04 17.65 -2.81
N VAL A 114 8.13 17.88 -1.86
CA VAL A 114 7.77 19.23 -1.41
C VAL A 114 8.98 19.95 -0.80
N HIS A 115 9.71 19.29 0.11
CA HIS A 115 10.91 19.89 0.71
C HIS A 115 12.03 20.16 -0.31
N ALA A 116 12.16 19.35 -1.36
CA ALA A 116 13.11 19.62 -2.42
C ALA A 116 12.80 20.93 -3.16
N PHE A 117 11.51 21.24 -3.39
CA PHE A 117 11.10 22.51 -4.00
C PHE A 117 11.27 23.71 -3.07
N GLU A 118 10.98 23.54 -1.77
CA GLU A 118 11.17 24.60 -0.76
C GLU A 118 12.65 24.91 -0.51
N SER A 119 13.54 23.94 -0.70
CA SER A 119 14.99 24.12 -0.55
C SER A 119 15.69 24.81 -1.73
N ILE A 120 14.98 25.08 -2.84
CA ILE A 120 15.49 25.94 -3.92
C ILE A 120 15.37 27.38 -3.42
N PRO A 121 16.48 28.08 -3.13
CA PRO A 121 16.42 29.40 -2.51
C PRO A 121 15.73 30.39 -3.45
N ALA A 122 14.72 31.11 -2.94
CA ALA A 122 14.20 32.32 -3.57
C ALA A 122 15.29 33.41 -3.75
N GLU A 123 16.45 33.24 -3.09
CA GLU A 123 17.61 34.14 -3.15
C GLU A 123 18.26 34.21 -4.55
N ALA A 124 18.07 33.20 -5.40
CA ALA A 124 18.56 33.25 -6.78
C ALA A 124 17.85 34.30 -7.66
N HIS A 125 16.72 34.86 -7.20
CA HIS A 125 15.97 35.87 -7.94
C HIS A 125 16.15 37.30 -7.40
N ASP A 126 16.82 37.47 -6.24
CA ASP A 126 17.07 38.79 -5.64
C ASP A 126 18.50 39.28 -5.91
N GLY A 127 19.47 38.36 -6.04
CA GLY A 127 20.84 38.71 -6.45
C GLY A 127 20.92 39.25 -7.89
N ASP A 128 20.19 38.62 -8.82
CA ASP A 128 20.16 39.02 -10.23
C ASP A 128 19.54 40.42 -10.42
N ARG A 129 18.52 40.75 -9.61
CA ARG A 129 17.86 42.06 -9.64
C ARG A 129 18.74 43.15 -9.01
N ALA A 130 19.47 42.83 -7.93
CA ALA A 130 20.42 43.76 -7.31
C ALA A 130 21.61 44.09 -8.23
N GLU A 131 22.14 43.09 -8.95
CA GLU A 131 23.21 43.29 -9.93
C GLU A 131 22.73 44.10 -11.15
N GLU A 132 21.51 43.89 -11.63
CA GLU A 132 20.92 44.65 -12.73
C GLU A 132 20.70 46.14 -12.38
N PHE A 133 20.29 46.45 -11.13
CA PHE A 133 20.20 47.82 -10.64
C PHE A 133 21.56 48.50 -10.43
N GLN A 134 22.60 47.73 -10.12
CA GLN A 134 23.96 48.24 -9.90
C GLN A 134 24.73 48.45 -11.22
N ALA A 135 24.42 47.68 -12.27
CA ALA A 135 24.94 47.86 -13.62
C ALA A 135 24.28 49.02 -14.39
N ALA A 136 23.12 49.49 -13.93
CA ALA A 136 22.35 50.58 -14.53
C ALA A 136 22.60 51.97 -13.91
N ALA A 137 23.48 52.07 -12.90
CA ALA A 137 23.86 53.31 -12.20
C ALA A 137 25.27 53.79 -12.60
#